data_AF-A0A355BAP6-F1
#
_entry.id   AF-A0A355BAP6-F1
#
_cell.length_a   1.000
_cell.length_b   1.000
_cell.length_c   1.000
_cell.angle_alpha   90.00
_cell.angle_beta   90.00
_cell.angle_gamma   90.00
#
_symmetry.space_group_name_H-M   'P 1'
#
loop_
_entity.id
_entity.type
_entity.pdbx_description
1 polymer ?
#
loop_
_entity_poly.entity_id
_entity_poly.type
_entity_poly.pdbx_seq_one_letter_code
_entity_poly.pdbx_strand_id
1 'polypeptide(L)' 'MKDLGAYRKSYEKSELLESSVPEDPINLFNKWFHEVESYENAGEVNAMTISTIGTDGFPKNRVVLLKKFNEEGFIFYT' A
#
# COMPACT_ATOMS: atom_id res chain seq x y z
N MET A 1 -7.20 -35.89 3.18
CA MET A 1 -7.10 -34.42 3.36
C MET A 1 -5.70 -34.01 2.93
N LYS A 2 -5.54 -32.98 2.10
CA LYS A 2 -4.21 -32.55 1.63
C LYS A 2 -3.60 -31.61 2.67
N ASP A 3 -2.40 -31.94 3.15
CA ASP A 3 -1.63 -31.05 4.03
C ASP A 3 -1.12 -29.85 3.21
N LEU A 4 -1.41 -28.63 3.69
CA LEU A 4 -1.03 -27.37 3.05
C LEU A 4 0.06 -26.63 3.85
N GLY A 5 0.66 -27.24 4.88
CA GLY A 5 1.69 -26.59 5.71
C GLY A 5 2.87 -26.03 4.92
N ALA A 6 3.24 -26.70 3.82
CA ALA A 6 4.30 -26.26 2.91
C ALA A 6 3.95 -25.02 2.05
N TYR A 7 2.69 -24.55 2.03
CA TYR A 7 2.29 -23.32 1.32
C TYR A 7 2.64 -22.05 2.10
N ARG A 8 3.07 -22.18 3.37
CA ARG A 8 3.47 -21.04 4.19
C ARG A 8 4.68 -20.36 3.56
N LYS A 9 4.48 -19.14 3.06
CA LYS A 9 5.59 -18.26 2.70
C LYS A 9 6.28 -17.80 3.99
N SER A 10 7.61 -17.91 4.03
CA SER A 10 8.41 -17.24 5.06
C SER A 10 8.58 -15.77 4.66
N TYR A 11 8.20 -14.85 5.54
CA TYR A 11 8.27 -13.40 5.29
C TYR A 11 9.58 -12.84 5.85
N GLU A 12 10.71 -13.31 5.31
CA GLU A 12 12.06 -12.97 5.81
C GLU A 12 12.69 -11.78 5.09
N LYS A 13 11.91 -11.07 4.25
CA LYS A 13 12.47 -10.05 3.35
C LYS A 13 12.99 -8.82 4.07
N SER A 14 12.28 -8.37 5.12
CA SER A 14 12.64 -7.22 5.95
C SER A 14 11.69 -7.12 7.15
N GLU A 15 12.03 -6.27 8.12
CA GLU A 15 11.20 -5.94 9.28
C GLU A 15 10.92 -4.43 9.37
N LEU A 16 9.78 -4.08 9.97
CA LEU A 16 9.43 -2.71 10.33
C LEU A 16 9.42 -2.61 11.86
N LEU A 17 10.38 -1.87 12.41
CA LEU A 17 10.52 -1.66 13.85
C LEU A 17 10.16 -0.22 14.21
N GLU A 18 9.54 -0.01 15.38
CA GLU A 18 9.20 1.34 15.85
C GLU A 18 10.44 2.26 15.92
N SER A 19 11.60 1.70 16.26
CA SER A 19 12.88 2.41 16.30
C SER A 19 13.41 2.84 14.93
N SER A 20 12.89 2.29 13.83
CA SER A 20 13.31 2.58 12.45
C SER A 20 12.25 3.31 11.61
N VAL A 21 11.12 3.67 12.23
CA VAL A 21 10.02 4.43 11.60
C VAL A 21 10.26 5.94 11.77
N PRO A 22 10.18 6.75 10.69
CA PRO A 22 10.24 8.20 10.81
C PRO A 22 9.01 8.75 11.55
N GLU A 23 9.15 9.91 12.21
CA GLU A 23 8.02 10.56 12.90
C GLU A 23 6.87 10.92 11.95
N ASP A 24 7.20 11.35 10.73
CA ASP A 24 6.21 11.67 9.71
C ASP A 24 5.86 10.43 8.87
N PRO A 25 4.59 9.98 8.88
CA PRO A 25 4.14 8.82 8.11
C PRO A 25 4.24 9.03 6.59
N ILE A 26 4.15 10.27 6.09
CA ILE A 26 4.29 10.55 4.66
C ILE A 26 5.73 10.27 4.19
N ASN A 27 6.73 10.51 5.03
CA ASN A 27 8.12 10.14 4.74
C ASN A 27 8.30 8.62 4.64
N LEU A 28 7.62 7.85 5.50
CA LEU A 28 7.66 6.38 5.39
C LEU A 28 6.99 5.90 4.10
N PHE A 29 5.83 6.46 3.75
CA PHE A 29 5.16 6.17 2.48
C PHE A 29 6.06 6.51 1.29
N ASN A 30 6.67 7.69 1.28
CA ASN A 30 7.57 8.13 0.21
C ASN A 30 8.72 7.15 -0.01
N LYS A 31 9.36 6.71 1.09
CA LYS A 31 10.42 5.69 1.04
C LYS A 31 9.93 4.39 0.40
N TRP A 32 8.80 3.86 0.85
CA TRP A 32 8.25 2.61 0.31
C TRP A 32 7.81 2.72 -1.14
N PHE A 33 7.18 3.83 -1.51
CA PHE A 33 6.73 4.09 -2.87
C PHE A 33 7.92 4.04 -3.84
N HIS A 34 9.00 4.76 -3.53
CA HIS A 34 10.21 4.76 -4.36
C HIS A 34 10.99 3.45 -4.32
N GLU A 35 10.97 2.74 -3.19
CA GLU A 35 11.56 1.39 -3.12
C GLU A 35 10.86 0.47 -4.13
N VAL A 36 9.52 0.43 -4.10
CA VAL A 36 8.71 -0.41 -5.00
C VAL A 36 8.85 0.03 -6.46
N GLU A 37 8.81 1.34 -6.73
CA GLU A 37 9.01 1.93 -8.06
C GLU A 37 10.35 1.53 -8.70
N SER A 38 11.39 1.34 -7.88
CA SER A 38 12.72 0.95 -8.36
C SER A 38 12.86 -0.53 -8.75
N TYR A 39 11.91 -1.41 -8.41
CA TYR A 39 11.98 -2.83 -8.78
C TYR A 39 11.50 -3.07 -10.22
N GLU A 40 12.30 -3.80 -11.02
CA GLU A 40 12.07 -4.05 -12.45
C GLU A 40 10.75 -4.77 -12.82
N ASN A 41 10.01 -5.30 -11.84
CA ASN A 41 8.72 -5.99 -12.05
C ASN A 41 7.62 -5.51 -11.10
N ALA A 42 7.77 -4.32 -10.52
CA ALA A 42 6.66 -3.71 -9.81
C ALA A 42 5.60 -3.32 -10.86
N GLY A 43 4.38 -3.84 -10.70
CA GLY A 43 3.27 -3.57 -11.61
C GLY A 43 2.80 -2.11 -11.54
N GLU A 44 1.50 -1.87 -11.51
CA GLU A 44 0.96 -0.51 -11.36
C GLU A 44 1.14 0.00 -9.91
N VAL A 45 2.35 0.50 -9.58
CA VAL A 45 2.78 0.88 -8.22
C VAL A 45 1.93 1.97 -7.59
N ASN A 46 1.30 2.79 -8.41
CA ASN A 46 0.41 3.87 -8.00
C ASN A 46 -1.07 3.45 -7.97
N ALA A 47 -1.40 2.18 -8.23
CA ALA A 47 -2.75 1.68 -8.05
C ALA A 47 -3.11 1.59 -6.57
N MET A 48 -4.29 2.10 -6.21
CA MET A 48 -4.82 2.08 -4.85
C MET A 48 -6.27 1.62 -4.86
N THR A 49 -6.73 0.98 -3.78
CA THR A 49 -8.16 0.73 -3.56
C THR A 49 -8.71 1.81 -2.64
N ILE A 50 -9.72 2.55 -3.10
CA ILE A 50 -10.47 3.49 -2.27
C ILE A 50 -11.79 2.86 -1.82
N SER A 51 -12.09 3.00 -0.54
CA SER A 51 -13.34 2.58 0.08
C SER A 51 -14.14 3.81 0.49
N THR A 52 -15.39 3.92 0.04
CA THR A 52 -16.30 5.01 0.42
C THR A 52 -17.61 4.46 0.98
N ILE A 53 -18.29 5.25 1.81
CA ILE A 53 -19.61 4.93 2.37
C ILE A 53 -20.63 5.83 1.69
N GLY A 54 -21.64 5.22 1.08
CA GLY A 54 -22.81 5.92 0.55
C GLY A 54 -23.89 6.11 1.60
N THR A 55 -25.03 6.66 1.19
CA THR A 55 -26.21 6.81 2.07
C THR A 55 -26.86 5.48 2.46
N ASP A 56 -26.50 4.38 1.79
CA ASP A 56 -26.94 3.03 2.11
C ASP A 56 -26.18 2.43 3.30
N GLY A 57 -25.10 3.07 3.76
CA GLY A 57 -24.29 2.61 4.89
C GLY A 57 -23.36 1.43 4.57
N PHE A 58 -23.28 1.01 3.31
CA PHE A 58 -22.44 -0.12 2.89
C PHE A 58 -21.16 0.35 2.19
N PRO A 59 -19.97 -0.15 2.57
CA PRO A 59 -18.72 0.19 1.91
C PRO A 59 -18.72 -0.21 0.44
N LYS A 60 -18.27 0.70 -0.43
CA LYS A 60 -18.02 0.45 -1.85
C LYS A 60 -16.54 0.66 -2.13
N ASN A 61 -15.94 -0.33 -2.79
CA ASN A 61 -14.51 -0.33 -3.11
C ASN A 61 -14.31 -0.20 -4.62
N ARG A 62 -13.32 0.58 -5.04
CA ARG A 62 -12.87 0.62 -6.44
C ARG A 62 -11.38 0.90 -6.51
N VAL A 63 -10.77 0.45 -7.59
CA VAL A 63 -9.38 0.81 -7.91
C VAL A 63 -9.36 2.22 -8.50
N VAL A 64 -8.40 3.03 -8.04
CA VAL A 64 -8.05 4.35 -8.56
C VAL A 64 -6.53 4.46 -8.69
N LEU A 65 -6.06 5.45 -9.45
CA LEU A 65 -4.63 5.72 -9.59
C LEU A 65 -4.22 6.94 -8.77
N LEU A 66 -3.27 6.75 -7.87
CA LEU A 66 -2.57 7.85 -7.20
C LEU A 66 -1.86 8.69 -8.26
N LYS A 67 -2.04 10.00 -8.19
CA LYS A 67 -1.42 10.96 -9.11
C LYS A 67 -0.34 11.79 -8.45
N LYS A 68 -0.55 12.18 -7.20
CA LYS A 68 0.40 12.93 -6.39
C LYS A 68 0.19 12.61 -4.91
N PHE A 69 1.20 12.83 -4.10
CA PHE A 69 1.09 12.85 -2.65
C PHE A 69 2.04 13.94 -2.11
N ASN A 70 1.68 14.54 -0.99
CA ASN A 70 2.46 15.54 -0.28
C ASN A 70 2.14 15.48 1.22
N GLU A 71 2.63 16.44 1.99
CA GLU A 71 2.38 16.55 3.44
C GLU A 71 0.88 16.66 3.80
N GLU A 72 0.03 17.10 2.86
CA GLU A 72 -1.43 17.20 3.04
C GLU A 72 -2.17 15.89 2.70
N GLY A 73 -1.47 14.90 2.12
CA GLY A 73 -2.00 13.56 1.87
C GLY A 73 -1.93 13.13 0.40
N PHE A 74 -2.94 12.40 -0.05
CA PHE A 74 -2.95 11.67 -1.32
C PHE A 74 -3.95 12.26 -2.31
N ILE A 75 -3.53 12.46 -3.56
CA ILE A 75 -4.34 13.08 -4.61
C ILE A 75 -4.54 12.08 -5.76
N PHE A 76 -5.80 11.87 -6.13
CA PHE A 76 -6.23 11.09 -7.29
C PHE A 76 -7.35 11.80 -8.04
N TYR A 77 -7.61 11.40 -9.28
CA TYR A 77 -8.74 11.87 -10.07
C TYR A 77 -9.64 10.67 -10.42
N THR A 78 -10.96 10.91 -10.54
CA THR A 78 -11.97 9.88 -10.80
C THR A 78 -13.00 10.33 -11.82
#